data_AF-A0A1X0SYQ8-F1
#
_entry.id   AF-A0A1X0SYQ8-F1
#
_cell.length_a   1.000
_cell.length_b   1.000
_cell.length_c   1.000
_cell.angle_alpha   90.00
_cell.angle_beta   90.00
_cell.angle_gamma   90.00
#
_symmetry.space_group_name_H-M   'P 1'
#
loop_
_entity.id
_entity.type
_entity.pdbx_description
1 polymer ?
#
loop_
_entity_poly.entity_id
_entity_poly.type
_entity_poly.pdbx_seq_one_letter_code
_entity_poly.pdbx_strand_id
1 'polypeptide(L)'
;MNEIKSLPGSAFSLFTVVAFVVAAGMMAGGIYFLEASFAAKGFYAMAAIMLVHTTVTVTKTLRDAEEARKEAARLDELRTEKMLGGLSGA
;
A
#
# COMPACT_ATOMS: atom_id res chain seq x y z
N MET A 1 21.08 8.96 16.20
CA MET A 1 19.83 8.36 15.68
C MET A 1 19.54 8.93 14.30
N ASN A 2 19.96 8.22 13.25
CA ASN A 2 19.47 8.43 11.89
C ASN A 2 19.32 7.05 11.28
N GLU A 3 18.18 6.41 11.53
CA GLU A 3 17.78 5.28 10.68
C GLU A 3 17.26 5.87 9.37
N ILE A 4 18.16 6.06 8.42
CA ILE A 4 17.76 6.14 7.01
C ILE A 4 17.20 4.76 6.71
N LYS A 5 15.87 4.64 6.75
CA LYS A 5 15.11 3.46 6.31
C LYS A 5 15.65 3.10 4.93
N SER A 6 16.50 2.07 4.85
CA SER A 6 17.09 1.65 3.59
C SER A 6 15.94 1.33 2.66
N LEU A 7 15.80 2.11 1.57
CA LEU A 7 14.85 1.78 0.52
C LEU A 7 15.05 0.29 0.19
N PRO A 8 13.96 -0.49 0.00
CA PRO A 8 14.10 -1.84 -0.55
C PRO A 8 15.11 -1.79 -1.69
N GLY A 9 16.08 -2.69 -1.68
CA GLY A 9 17.23 -2.62 -2.59
C GLY A 9 16.73 -2.29 -3.99
N SER A 10 17.27 -1.24 -4.60
CA SER A 10 16.71 -0.60 -5.82
C SER A 10 16.33 -1.59 -6.92
N ALA A 11 17.03 -2.72 -7.00
CA ALA A 11 16.73 -3.85 -7.86
C ALA A 11 15.35 -4.50 -7.63
N PHE A 12 14.93 -4.75 -6.38
CA PHE A 12 13.66 -5.43 -6.09
C PHE A 12 12.45 -4.51 -6.35
N SER A 13 12.58 -3.21 -6.04
CA SER A 13 11.56 -2.21 -6.39
C SER A 13 11.38 -2.08 -7.89
N LEU A 14 12.48 -2.03 -8.65
CA LEU A 14 12.44 -2.01 -10.11
C LEU A 14 11.79 -3.29 -10.66
N PHE A 15 12.21 -4.46 -10.17
CA PHE A 15 11.62 -5.75 -10.56
C PHE A 15 10.11 -5.77 -10.33
N THR A 16 9.64 -5.30 -9.17
CA THR A 16 8.20 -5.29 -8.84
C THR A 16 7.41 -4.39 -9.80
N VAL A 17 7.94 -3.20 -10.11
CA VAL A 17 7.30 -2.28 -11.07
C VAL A 17 7.26 -2.88 -12.47
N VAL A 18 8.37 -3.47 -12.93
CA VAL A 18 8.44 -4.14 -14.24
C VAL A 18 7.46 -5.32 -14.31
N ALA A 19 7.42 -6.17 -13.28
CA ALA A 19 6.50 -7.31 -13.20
C ALA A 19 5.03 -6.86 -13.25
N PHE A 20 4.70 -5.76 -12.57
CA PHE A 20 3.36 -5.18 -12.62
C PHE A 20 2.99 -4.68 -14.01
N VAL A 21 3.91 -3.98 -14.70
CA VAL A 21 3.68 -3.49 -16.07
C VAL A 21 3.50 -4.67 -17.04
N VAL A 22 4.30 -5.71 -16.92
CA VAL A 22 4.16 -6.93 -17.72
C VAL A 22 2.81 -7.61 -17.47
N ALA A 23 2.42 -7.78 -16.21
CA ALA A 23 1.12 -8.39 -15.86
C ALA A 23 -0.07 -7.55 -16.36
N ALA A 24 -0.02 -6.22 -16.23
CA ALA A 24 -1.05 -5.33 -16.75
C ALA A 24 -1.13 -5.39 -18.28
N GLY A 25 0.02 -5.47 -18.97
CA GLY A 25 0.10 -5.65 -20.42
C GLY A 25 -0.49 -7.00 -20.87
N MET A 26 -0.20 -8.08 -20.15
CA MET A 26 -0.78 -9.40 -20.41
C MET A 26 -2.30 -9.39 -20.25
N MET A 27 -2.84 -8.72 -19.23
CA MET A 27 -4.29 -8.59 -19.04
C MET A 27 -4.94 -7.79 -20.17
N ALA A 28 -4.36 -6.65 -20.53
CA ALA A 28 -4.86 -5.82 -21.63
C ALA A 28 -4.81 -6.57 -22.97
N GLY A 29 -3.71 -7.29 -23.24
CA GLY A 29 -3.58 -8.16 -24.40
C GLY A 29 -4.63 -9.28 -24.40
N GLY A 30 -4.85 -9.93 -23.25
CA GLY A 30 -5.88 -10.96 -23.10
C GLY A 30 -7.29 -10.46 -23.42
N ILE A 31 -7.65 -9.25 -22.95
CA ILE A 31 -8.94 -8.63 -23.28
C ILE A 31 -9.04 -8.27 -24.78
N TYR A 32 -7.93 -7.83 -25.39
CA TYR A 32 -7.90 -7.50 -26.81
C TYR A 32 -8.15 -8.73 -27.69
N PHE A 33 -7.43 -9.83 -27.45
CA PHE A 33 -7.52 -11.08 -28.19
C PHE A 33 -8.77 -11.92 -27.86
N LEU A 34 -9.52 -11.58 -26.81
CA LEU A 34 -10.75 -12.28 -26.46
C LEU A 34 -11.80 -12.12 -27.57
N GLU A 35 -12.30 -13.22 -28.13
CA GLU A 35 -13.49 -13.19 -29.01
C GLU A 35 -14.75 -13.07 -28.15
N ALA A 36 -15.12 -11.82 -27.84
CA ALA A 36 -16.32 -11.48 -27.10
C ALA A 36 -16.93 -10.17 -27.62
N SER A 37 -18.19 -9.93 -27.26
CA SER A 37 -18.86 -8.67 -27.58
C SER A 37 -18.15 -7.47 -26.93
N PHE A 38 -18.29 -6.29 -27.53
CA PHE A 38 -17.69 -5.06 -27.01
C PHE A 38 -18.09 -4.79 -25.55
N ALA A 39 -19.35 -5.07 -25.20
CA ALA A 39 -19.86 -4.94 -23.84
C ALA A 39 -19.14 -5.88 -22.86
N ALA A 40 -18.90 -7.13 -23.25
CA ALA A 40 -18.17 -8.09 -22.41
C ALA A 40 -16.70 -7.67 -22.23
N LYS A 41 -16.02 -7.20 -23.28
CA LYS A 41 -14.66 -6.66 -23.18
C LYS A 41 -14.58 -5.46 -22.23
N GLY A 42 -15.57 -4.57 -22.32
CA GLY A 42 -15.70 -3.42 -21.42
C GLY A 42 -15.87 -3.85 -19.95
N PHE A 43 -16.73 -4.84 -19.70
CA PHE A 43 -16.93 -5.38 -18.34
C PHE A 43 -15.62 -5.93 -17.74
N TYR A 44 -14.87 -6.74 -18.50
CA TYR A 44 -13.58 -7.27 -18.04
C TYR A 44 -12.54 -6.16 -17.82
N ALA A 45 -12.49 -5.15 -18.68
CA ALA A 45 -11.59 -4.02 -18.53
C ALA A 45 -11.90 -3.22 -17.25
N MET A 46 -13.18 -2.90 -17.01
CA MET A 46 -13.61 -2.21 -15.79
C MET A 46 -13.31 -3.03 -14.53
N ALA A 47 -13.58 -4.34 -14.56
CA ALA A 47 -13.28 -5.23 -13.44
C ALA A 47 -11.77 -5.28 -13.13
N ALA A 48 -10.93 -5.40 -14.17
CA ALA A 48 -9.48 -5.42 -14.02
C ALA A 48 -8.94 -4.12 -13.39
N ILE A 49 -9.38 -2.96 -13.89
CA ILE A 49 -8.96 -1.65 -13.37
C ILE A 49 -9.41 -1.49 -11.91
N MET A 50 -10.66 -1.83 -11.61
CA MET A 50 -11.21 -1.70 -10.26
C MET A 50 -10.50 -2.64 -9.27
N LEU A 51 -10.18 -3.86 -9.69
CA LEU A 51 -9.43 -4.81 -8.86
C LEU A 51 -8.03 -4.30 -8.52
N VAL A 52 -7.30 -3.76 -9.49
CA VAL A 52 -5.97 -3.17 -9.27
C VAL A 52 -6.05 -1.95 -8.36
N HIS A 53 -6.99 -1.04 -8.63
CA HIS A 53 -7.22 0.16 -7.81
C HIS A 53 -7.50 -0.20 -6.35
N THR A 54 -8.45 -1.09 -6.10
CA THR A 54 -8.83 -1.50 -4.75
C THR A 54 -7.70 -2.23 -4.03
N THR A 55 -6.91 -3.05 -4.72
CA THR A 55 -5.72 -3.71 -4.13
C THR A 55 -4.70 -2.71 -3.60
N VAL A 56 -4.40 -1.65 -4.39
CA VAL A 56 -3.48 -0.59 -3.97
C VAL A 56 -4.05 0.19 -2.80
N THR A 57 -5.34 0.54 -2.84
CA THR A 57 -6.01 1.27 -1.77
C THR A 57 -6.02 0.48 -0.47
N VAL A 58 -6.38 -0.81 -0.50
CA VAL A 58 -6.33 -1.70 0.68
C VAL A 58 -4.91 -1.77 1.26
N THR A 59 -3.90 -1.93 0.40
CA THR A 59 -2.50 -1.98 0.85
C THR A 59 -2.08 -0.71 1.56
N LYS A 60 -2.50 0.46 1.05
CA LYS A 60 -2.25 1.76 1.69
C LYS A 60 -3.00 1.86 3.01
N THR A 61 -4.31 1.60 3.03
CA THR A 61 -5.13 1.68 4.25
C THR A 61 -4.59 0.79 5.37
N LEU A 62 -4.09 -0.41 5.05
CA LEU A 62 -3.50 -1.30 6.06
C LEU A 62 -2.17 -0.74 6.61
N ARG A 63 -1.32 -0.16 5.76
CA ARG A 63 -0.07 0.49 6.18
C ARG A 63 -0.35 1.71 7.05
N ASP A 64 -1.26 2.57 6.60
CA ASP A 64 -1.65 3.79 7.32
C ASP A 64 -2.24 3.43 8.69
N ALA A 65 -3.04 2.35 8.77
CA ALA A 65 -3.58 1.85 10.04
C ALA A 65 -2.50 1.29 10.99
N GLU A 66 -1.45 0.66 10.45
CA GLU A 66 -0.32 0.17 11.25
C GLU A 66 0.54 1.33 11.78
N GLU A 67 0.80 2.33 10.94
CA GLU A 67 1.54 3.54 11.31
C GLU A 67 0.79 4.34 12.38
N ALA A 68 -0.52 4.55 12.22
CA ALA A 68 -1.36 5.22 13.21
C ALA A 68 -1.37 4.52 14.58
N ARG A 69 -1.34 3.18 14.61
CA ARG A 69 -1.24 2.41 15.86
C ARG A 69 0.09 2.63 16.59
N LYS A 70 1.20 2.68 15.83
CA LYS A 70 2.53 2.93 16.40
C LYS A 70 2.63 4.34 16.99
N GLU A 71 2.07 5.32 16.29
CA GLU A 71 2.02 6.71 16.78
C GLU A 71 1.18 6.84 18.05
N ALA A 72 0.01 6.19 18.11
CA ALA A 72 -0.83 6.19 19.30
C ALA A 72 -0.10 5.61 20.52
N ALA A 73 0.59 4.47 20.38
CA ALA A 73 1.38 3.87 21.45
C ALA A 73 2.48 4.82 21.96
N ARG A 74 3.19 5.49 21.04
CA ARG A 74 4.23 6.47 21.40
C ARG A 74 3.66 7.69 22.13
N LEU A 75 2.46 8.16 21.75
CA LEU A 75 1.79 9.26 22.45
C LEU A 75 1.40 8.88 23.88
N ASP A 76 0.96 7.64 24.09
CA ASP A 76 0.59 7.14 25.43
C ASP A 76 1.83 6.97 26.34
N GLU A 77 2.97 6.54 25.78
CA GLU A 77 4.26 6.54 26.50
C GLU A 77 4.66 7.95 26.96
N LEU A 78 4.61 8.93 26.05
CA LEU A 78 4.96 10.33 26.37
C LEU A 78 4.00 10.97 27.37
N ARG A 79 2.71 10.61 27.33
CA ARG A 79 1.72 11.05 28.33
C ARG A 79 2.03 10.45 29.69
N THR A 80 2.36 9.16 29.74
CA THR A 80 2.76 8.47 30.96
C THR A 80 4.00 9.11 31.57
N GLU A 81 5.02 9.39 30.75
CA GLU A 81 6.25 10.05 31.18
C GLU A 81 5.98 11.44 31.79
N LYS A 82 5.11 12.25 31.16
CA LYS A 82 4.73 13.57 31.69
C LYS A 82 3.98 13.49 33.03
N MET A 83 3.10 12.50 33.19
CA MET A 83 2.37 12.31 34.45
C MET A 83 3.32 11.88 35.59
N LEU A 84 4.25 10.96 35.31
CA LEU A 84 5.24 10.52 36.28
C LEU A 84 6.23 11.64 36.65
N GLY A 85 6.73 12.38 35.65
CA GLY A 85 7.63 13.52 35.87
C GLY A 85 6.96 14.66 36.64
N GLY A 86 5.67 14.91 36.40
CA GLY A 86 4.88 15.88 37.16
C GLY A 86 4.59 15.46 38.61
N LEU A 87 4.50 14.15 38.90
CA LEU A 87 4.28 13.61 40.24
C LEU A 87 5.57 13.54 41.08
N SER A 88 6.74 13.37 40.47
CA SER A 88 8.02 13.28 41.19
C SER A 88 8.58 14.63 41.66
N GLY A 89 7.97 15.75 41.26
CA GLY A 89 8.41 17.12 41.57
C GLY A 89 7.63 17.83 42.68
N ALA A 90 6.74 17.13 43.39
CA ALA A 90 5.99 17.62 44.55
C ALA A 90 6.37 16.81 45.80
#